data_AF-A0AAI9KWY7-F1
#
_entry.id   AF-A0AAI9KWY7-F1
#
_cell.length_a   1.000
_cell.length_b   1.000
_cell.length_c   1.000
_cell.angle_alpha   90.00
_cell.angle_beta   90.00
_cell.angle_gamma   90.00
#
_symmetry.space_group_name_H-M   'P 1'
#
loop_
_entity.id
_entity.type
_entity.pdbx_description
1 polymer ?
#
loop_
_entity_poly.entity_id
_entity_poly.type
_entity_poly.pdbx_seq_one_letter_code
_entity_poly.pdbx_strand_id
1 'polypeptide(L)'
;MTEYEKMITSQPYNCMAPELDLLRRETARLYRRFNRSDEEDEQLALLQQIVGELAQGAFICPPLYCTYGRHIHLGKGSYINMGATLLDNAPIRIGAEVMIGPNVQIYTAAMRWTPMSAFRGLRRHCRSPSKTGSG
;
A
#
# COMPACT_ATOMS: atom_id res chain seq x y z
N MET A 1 10.03 -3.35 19.56
CA MET A 1 9.61 -3.21 18.16
C MET A 1 8.59 -2.10 18.04
N THR A 2 8.76 -1.23 17.05
CA THR A 2 7.74 -0.23 16.67
C THR A 2 6.49 -0.93 16.13
N GLU A 3 5.35 -0.23 16.09
CA GLU A 3 4.13 -0.76 15.48
C GLU A 3 4.29 -0.96 13.98
N TYR A 4 5.13 -0.15 13.34
CA TYR A 4 5.57 -0.36 11.95
C TYR A 4 6.34 -1.67 11.77
N GLU A 5 7.31 -1.98 12.62
CA GLU A 5 8.05 -3.25 12.55
C GLU A 5 7.14 -4.45 12.78
N LYS A 6 6.19 -4.35 13.71
CA LYS A 6 5.17 -5.38 13.92
C LYS A 6 4.30 -5.57 12.68
N MET A 7 3.87 -4.48 12.06
CA MET A 7 3.07 -4.49 10.83
C MET A 7 3.79 -5.21 9.68
N ILE A 8 5.03 -4.82 9.38
CA ILE A 8 5.76 -5.37 8.22
C ILE A 8 6.18 -6.83 8.42
N THR A 9 6.30 -7.28 9.67
CA THR A 9 6.62 -8.67 10.05
C THR A 9 5.38 -9.52 10.37
N SER A 10 4.18 -9.04 10.02
CA SER A 10 2.91 -9.79 10.17
C SER A 10 2.55 -10.17 11.62
N GLN A 11 3.08 -9.42 12.58
CA GLN A 11 2.67 -9.49 13.97
C GLN A 11 1.43 -8.62 14.21
N PRO A 12 0.61 -8.92 15.23
CA PRO A 12 -0.46 -8.02 15.65
C PRO A 12 0.10 -6.63 15.99
N TYR A 13 -0.45 -5.60 15.38
CA TYR A 13 -0.04 -4.21 15.58
C TYR A 13 -1.24 -3.29 15.77
N ASN A 14 -1.03 -2.16 16.43
CA ASN A 14 -2.00 -1.09 16.57
C ASN A 14 -1.97 -0.19 15.33
N CYS A 15 -2.95 -0.35 14.44
CA CYS A 15 -3.05 0.47 13.22
C CYS A 15 -3.33 1.96 13.49
N MET A 16 -3.69 2.32 14.73
CA MET A 16 -3.91 3.70 15.17
C MET A 16 -2.67 4.31 15.84
N ALA A 17 -1.52 3.63 15.79
CA ALA A 17 -0.28 4.17 16.32
C ALA A 17 0.07 5.52 15.64
N PRO A 18 0.51 6.54 16.39
CA PRO A 18 0.81 7.87 15.83
C PRO A 18 1.83 7.83 14.68
N GLU A 19 2.83 6.97 14.77
CA GLU A 19 3.84 6.76 13.72
C GLU A 19 3.21 6.25 12.39
N LEU A 20 2.23 5.34 12.47
CA LEU A 20 1.54 4.81 11.29
C LEU A 20 0.52 5.80 10.72
N ASP A 21 -0.06 6.64 11.56
CA ASP A 21 -0.90 7.75 11.13
C ASP A 21 -0.09 8.82 10.39
N LEU A 22 1.09 9.18 10.91
CA LEU A 22 2.00 10.13 10.26
C LEU A 22 2.39 9.64 8.86
N LEU A 23 2.84 8.39 8.73
CA LEU A 23 3.18 7.80 7.44
C LEU A 23 2.01 7.85 6.44
N ARG A 24 0.80 7.45 6.87
CA ARG A 24 -0.39 7.49 6.00
C ARG A 24 -0.73 8.90 5.54
N ARG A 25 -0.57 9.90 6.40
CA ARG A 25 -0.83 11.31 6.04
C ARG A 25 0.19 11.84 5.04
N GLU A 26 1.46 11.48 5.19
CA GLU A 26 2.52 11.84 4.25
C GLU A 26 2.26 11.22 2.87
N THR A 27 2.02 9.91 2.82
CA THR A 27 1.66 9.21 1.57
C THR A 27 0.40 9.81 0.94
N ALA A 28 -0.61 10.13 1.75
CA ALA A 28 -1.83 10.75 1.24
C ALA A 28 -1.63 12.13 0.64
N ARG A 29 -0.68 12.92 1.15
CA ARG A 29 -0.33 14.21 0.52
C ARG A 29 0.28 13.99 -0.86
N LEU A 30 1.17 13.00 -0.99
CA LEU A 30 1.85 12.69 -2.25
C LEU A 30 0.86 12.15 -3.30
N TYR A 31 0.11 11.09 -3.00
CA TYR A 31 -0.79 10.51 -4.01
C TYR A 31 -1.91 11.47 -4.40
N ARG A 32 -2.34 12.39 -3.52
CA ARG A 32 -3.32 13.43 -3.88
C ARG A 32 -2.76 14.47 -4.85
N ARG A 33 -1.47 14.80 -4.76
CA ARG A 33 -0.79 15.64 -5.75
C ARG A 33 -0.68 14.89 -7.08
N PHE A 34 -0.24 13.63 -7.01
CA PHE A 34 -0.13 12.75 -8.18
C PHE A 34 -1.47 12.65 -8.92
N ASN A 35 -2.58 12.41 -8.21
CA ASN A 35 -3.91 12.29 -8.80
C ASN A 35 -4.47 13.60 -9.39
N ARG A 36 -3.85 14.75 -9.13
CA ARG A 36 -4.30 16.08 -9.61
C ARG A 36 -3.37 16.66 -10.67
N SER A 37 -2.21 16.06 -10.87
CA SER A 37 -1.26 16.55 -11.86
C SER A 37 -1.72 16.10 -13.25
N ASP A 38 -1.69 17.02 -14.21
CA ASP A 38 -1.95 16.74 -15.62
C ASP A 38 -0.64 16.52 -16.41
N GLU A 39 0.51 16.75 -15.79
CA GLU A 39 1.85 16.64 -16.40
C GLU A 39 2.47 15.27 -16.13
N GLU A 40 2.77 14.51 -17.18
CA GLU A 40 3.28 13.13 -17.08
C GLU A 40 4.62 13.06 -16.33
N ASP A 41 5.51 14.04 -16.55
CA ASP A 41 6.80 14.12 -15.86
C ASP A 41 6.63 14.35 -14.34
N GLU A 42 5.67 15.19 -13.94
CA GLU A 42 5.37 15.39 -12.51
C GLU A 42 4.72 14.15 -11.91
N GLN A 43 3.80 13.50 -12.64
CA GLN A 43 3.20 12.24 -12.22
C GLN A 43 4.27 11.16 -11.99
N LEU A 44 5.22 11.01 -12.91
CA LEU A 44 6.31 10.05 -12.79
C LEU A 44 7.21 10.36 -11.58
N ALA A 45 7.59 11.64 -11.40
CA ALA A 45 8.41 12.07 -10.27
C ALA A 45 7.72 11.85 -8.91
N LEU A 46 6.41 12.12 -8.84
CA LEU A 46 5.61 11.86 -7.64
C LEU A 46 5.44 10.37 -7.40
N LEU A 47 5.22 9.58 -8.45
CA LEU A 47 5.09 8.13 -8.34
C LEU A 47 6.36 7.49 -7.78
N GLN A 48 7.54 7.92 -8.24
CA GLN A 48 8.84 7.51 -7.69
C GLN A 48 9.02 7.85 -6.20
N GLN A 49 8.38 8.93 -5.71
CA GLN A 49 8.39 9.28 -4.29
C GLN A 49 7.37 8.48 -3.47
N ILE A 50 6.28 8.03 -4.10
CA ILE A 50 5.20 7.29 -3.44
C ILE A 50 5.59 5.82 -3.27
N VAL A 51 6.05 5.16 -4.33
CA VAL A 51 6.27 3.71 -4.34
C VAL A 51 7.66 3.35 -3.82
N GLY A 52 7.82 2.12 -3.31
CA GLY A 52 9.12 1.63 -2.85
C GLY A 52 10.08 1.35 -4.00
N GLU A 53 9.56 0.92 -5.15
CA GLU A 53 10.33 0.63 -6.35
C GLU A 53 9.48 0.83 -7.61
N LEU A 54 10.00 1.61 -8.55
CA LEU A 54 9.41 1.83 -9.87
C LEU A 54 10.49 1.54 -10.92
N ALA A 55 10.45 0.33 -11.51
CA ALA A 55 11.41 -0.05 -12.53
C ALA A 55 11.18 0.70 -13.86
N GLN A 56 12.16 0.63 -14.76
CA GLN A 56 12.10 1.30 -16.07
C GLN A 56 10.82 0.92 -16.84
N GLY A 57 10.12 1.94 -17.35
CA GLY A 57 8.89 1.75 -18.12
C GLY A 57 7.69 1.26 -17.30
N ALA A 58 7.80 1.18 -15.97
CA ALA A 58 6.67 0.90 -15.12
C ALA A 58 5.85 2.15 -14.84
N PHE A 59 4.53 2.02 -14.78
CA PHE A 59 3.65 3.16 -14.52
C PHE A 59 2.33 2.75 -13.84
N ILE A 60 1.77 3.67 -13.05
CA ILE A 60 0.42 3.57 -12.51
C ILE A 60 -0.37 4.76 -13.07
N CYS A 61 -1.50 4.51 -13.69
CA CYS A 61 -2.38 5.57 -14.19
C CYS A 61 -3.18 6.18 -13.03
N PRO A 62 -3.22 7.51 -12.87
CA PRO A 62 -4.08 8.13 -11.88
C PRO A 62 -5.58 7.90 -12.18
N PRO A 63 -6.46 7.89 -11.16
CA PRO A 63 -6.13 8.06 -9.76
C PRO A 63 -5.60 6.77 -9.10
N LEU A 64 -4.59 6.91 -8.25
CA LEU A 64 -4.07 5.88 -7.34
C LEU A 64 -4.52 6.18 -5.91
N TYR A 65 -4.91 5.14 -5.18
CA TYR A 65 -5.15 5.17 -3.74
C TYR A 65 -4.26 4.13 -3.06
N CYS A 66 -3.45 4.54 -2.08
CA CYS A 66 -2.61 3.62 -1.32
C CYS A 66 -2.52 3.99 0.17
N THR A 67 -2.05 3.05 1.00
CA THR A 67 -1.94 3.27 2.46
C THR A 67 -0.60 3.90 2.82
N TYR A 68 0.50 3.25 2.45
CA TYR A 68 1.87 3.69 2.73
C TYR A 68 2.65 3.98 1.45
N GLY A 69 2.28 3.36 0.32
CA GLY A 69 2.93 3.51 -0.98
C GLY A 69 4.28 2.79 -1.06
N ARG A 70 5.13 3.00 -0.05
CA ARG A 70 6.51 2.53 0.03
C ARG A 70 6.70 1.01 0.03
N HIS A 71 5.64 0.23 0.19
CA HIS A 71 5.71 -1.24 0.10
C HIS A 71 5.26 -1.78 -1.26
N ILE A 72 4.96 -0.89 -2.21
CA ILE A 72 4.58 -1.24 -3.58
C ILE A 72 5.85 -1.25 -4.43
N HIS A 73 6.05 -2.35 -5.16
CA HIS A 73 7.17 -2.56 -6.07
C HIS A 73 6.65 -2.95 -7.45
N LEU A 74 7.03 -2.18 -8.47
CA LEU A 74 6.64 -2.43 -9.86
C LEU A 74 7.85 -2.85 -10.70
N GLY A 75 7.76 -4.03 -11.32
CA GLY A 75 8.75 -4.55 -12.24
C GLY A 75 8.75 -3.84 -13.60
N LYS A 76 9.81 -4.04 -14.38
CA LYS A 76 10.06 -3.38 -15.68
C LYS A 76 8.85 -3.53 -16.61
N GLY A 77 8.41 -2.43 -17.22
CA GLY A 77 7.32 -2.44 -18.21
C GLY A 77 5.94 -2.83 -17.64
N SER A 78 5.77 -2.84 -16.32
CA SER A 78 4.46 -3.12 -15.71
C SER A 78 3.56 -1.90 -15.71
N TYR A 79 2.26 -2.11 -15.88
CA TYR A 79 1.27 -1.05 -16.00
C TYR A 79 0.05 -1.35 -15.14
N ILE A 80 -0.35 -0.40 -14.31
CA ILE A 80 -1.60 -0.46 -13.55
C ILE A 80 -2.53 0.64 -14.05
N ASN A 81 -3.71 0.27 -14.50
CA ASN A 81 -4.69 1.20 -15.05
C ASN A 81 -5.40 2.02 -13.94
N MET A 82 -6.16 3.03 -14.36
CA MET A 82 -6.83 4.03 -13.52
C MET A 82 -7.70 3.43 -12.41
N GLY A 83 -7.75 4.12 -11.27
CA GLY A 83 -8.65 3.77 -10.16
C GLY A 83 -8.13 2.69 -9.22
N ALA A 84 -6.84 2.37 -9.26
CA ALA A 84 -6.27 1.32 -8.43
C ALA A 84 -6.29 1.68 -6.93
N THR A 85 -6.66 0.71 -6.09
CA THR A 85 -6.59 0.84 -4.62
C THR A 85 -5.67 -0.24 -4.02
N LEU A 86 -4.56 0.18 -3.42
CA LEU A 86 -3.47 -0.68 -2.96
C LEU A 86 -3.27 -0.51 -1.45
N LEU A 87 -3.84 -1.40 -0.63
CA LEU A 87 -3.64 -1.40 0.82
C LEU A 87 -2.39 -2.20 1.16
N ASP A 88 -1.25 -1.52 1.16
CA ASP A 88 0.11 -2.07 1.26
C ASP A 88 0.64 -2.14 2.70
N ASN A 89 -0.14 -2.68 3.63
CA ASN A 89 0.32 -3.00 5.00
C ASN A 89 1.37 -4.14 5.03
N ALA A 90 1.53 -4.85 3.92
CA ALA A 90 2.61 -5.78 3.60
C ALA A 90 3.12 -5.48 2.17
N PRO A 91 4.30 -6.00 1.79
CA PRO A 91 4.84 -5.80 0.45
C PRO A 91 3.89 -6.27 -0.66
N ILE A 92 3.64 -5.40 -1.64
CA ILE A 92 2.97 -5.71 -2.91
C ILE A 92 4.04 -5.70 -3.99
N ARG A 93 4.28 -6.84 -4.64
CA ARG A 93 5.29 -6.98 -5.68
C ARG A 93 4.63 -7.37 -6.99
N ILE A 94 4.68 -6.47 -7.97
CA ILE A 94 4.22 -6.69 -9.33
C ILE A 94 5.43 -7.03 -10.21
N GLY A 95 5.34 -8.13 -10.96
CA GLY A 95 6.42 -8.60 -11.84
C GLY A 95 6.67 -7.69 -13.05
N ALA A 96 7.65 -8.05 -13.87
CA ALA A 96 7.89 -7.39 -15.15
C ALA A 96 6.76 -7.70 -16.16
N GLU A 97 6.44 -6.73 -17.03
CA GLU A 97 5.49 -6.85 -18.14
C GLU A 97 4.06 -7.27 -17.71
N VAL A 98 3.70 -6.99 -16.45
CA VAL A 98 2.34 -7.24 -15.93
C VAL A 98 1.44 -6.06 -16.24
N MET A 99 0.25 -6.34 -16.79
CA MET A 99 -0.80 -5.35 -16.99
C MET A 99 -1.98 -5.61 -16.03
N ILE A 100 -2.37 -4.60 -15.26
CA ILE A 100 -3.49 -4.66 -14.32
C ILE A 100 -4.59 -3.72 -14.83
N GLY A 101 -5.80 -4.25 -14.94
CA GLY A 101 -6.98 -3.51 -15.42
C GLY A 101 -7.45 -2.39 -14.46
N PRO A 102 -8.43 -1.58 -14.91
CA PRO A 102 -8.90 -0.43 -14.14
C PRO A 102 -9.69 -0.88 -12.90
N ASN A 103 -9.73 -0.01 -11.88
CA ASN A 103 -10.46 -0.20 -10.62
C ASN A 103 -10.08 -1.46 -9.83
N VAL A 104 -8.87 -2.00 -10.05
CA VAL A 104 -8.37 -3.15 -9.31
C VAL A 104 -8.01 -2.76 -7.88
N GLN A 105 -8.30 -3.69 -6.96
CA GLN A 105 -8.12 -3.53 -5.52
C GLN A 105 -7.21 -4.65 -5.01
N ILE A 106 -6.09 -4.29 -4.38
CA ILE A 106 -5.14 -5.25 -3.77
C ILE A 106 -5.01 -4.96 -2.29
N TYR A 107 -5.38 -5.93 -1.45
CA TYR A 107 -5.46 -5.76 -0.01
C TYR A 107 -4.53 -6.70 0.74
N THR A 108 -3.54 -6.14 1.41
CA THR A 108 -2.70 -6.87 2.37
C THR A 108 -3.12 -6.58 3.81
N ALA A 109 -3.98 -5.60 4.06
CA ALA A 109 -4.53 -5.40 5.40
C ALA A 109 -5.57 -6.49 5.71
N ALA A 110 -5.42 -7.18 6.83
CA ALA A 110 -6.46 -8.04 7.37
C ALA A 110 -6.80 -7.65 8.82
N MET A 111 -8.08 -7.69 9.15
CA MET A 111 -8.57 -7.52 10.51
C MET A 111 -9.05 -8.87 11.03
N ARG A 112 -8.72 -9.20 12.28
CA ARG A 112 -9.29 -10.38 12.91
C ARG A 112 -10.76 -10.09 13.21
N TRP A 113 -11.64 -10.88 12.61
CA TRP A 113 -13.04 -10.86 12.98
C TRP A 113 -13.17 -11.18 14.47
N THR A 114 -13.81 -10.28 15.21
CA THR A 114 -14.06 -10.42 16.65
C THR A 114 -15.55 -10.24 16.88
N PRO A 115 -16.25 -11.21 17.50
CA PRO A 115 -17.66 -11.08 17.84
C PRO A 115 -17.92 -9.82 18.68
N MET A 116 -19.04 -9.15 18.43
CA MET A 116 -19.39 -7.89 19.10
C MET A 116 -19.49 -8.03 20.63
N SER A 117 -19.82 -9.23 21.14
CA SER A 117 -19.81 -9.56 22.58
C SER A 117 -18.43 -9.49 23.23
N ALA A 118 -17.36 -9.67 22.46
CA ALA A 118 -15.97 -9.60 22.91
C ALA A 118 -15.34 -8.20 22.73
N PHE A 119 -16.10 -7.21 22.24
CA PHE A 119 -15.58 -5.88 21.91
C PHE A 119 -15.27 -5.00 23.15
N ARG A 120 -15.69 -5.41 24.35
CA ARG A 120 -15.35 -4.72 25.61
C ARG A 120 -13.87 -4.92 25.94
N GLY A 121 -13.04 -3.96 25.54
CA GLY A 121 -11.64 -3.85 25.99
C GLY A 121 -10.58 -4.36 25.02
N LEU A 122 -10.94 -4.84 23.83
CA LEU A 122 -9.94 -5.19 22.81
C LEU A 122 -9.36 -3.92 22.18
N ARG A 123 -8.04 -3.72 22.31
CA ARG A 123 -7.30 -2.79 21.46
C ARG A 123 -7.44 -3.28 20.00
N ARG A 124 -7.69 -2.35 19.06
CA ARG A 124 -7.90 -2.65 17.63
C ARG A 124 -6.59 -3.13 17.01
N HIS A 125 -6.39 -4.44 16.97
CA HIS A 125 -5.18 -5.05 16.40
C HIS A 125 -5.44 -5.47 14.94
N CYS A 126 -4.56 -5.01 14.04
CA CYS A 126 -4.53 -5.45 12.65
C CYS A 126 -3.43 -6.50 12.45
N ARG A 127 -3.50 -7.24 11.34
CA ARG A 127 -2.46 -8.18 10.91
C ARG A 127 -2.27 -8.08 9.40
N SER A 128 -1.03 -8.13 8.93
CA SER A 128 -0.71 -8.31 7.51
C SER A 128 -0.55 -9.81 7.21
N PRO A 129 -0.73 -10.28 5.97
CA PRO A 129 -0.51 -11.67 5.60
C PRO A 129 0.94 -12.05 5.87
N SER A 130 1.14 -13.17 6.56
CA SER A 130 2.46 -13.78 6.69
C SER A 130 2.91 -14.30 5.33
N LYS A 131 4.21 -14.23 5.04
CA LYS A 131 4.81 -15.05 3.98
C LYS A 131 4.49 -16.51 4.30
N THR A 132 3.52 -17.11 3.62
CA THR A 132 3.40 -18.56 3.58
C THR A 132 4.62 -19.01 2.79
N GLY A 133 5.60 -19.61 3.49
CA GLY A 133 6.77 -20.19 2.84
C GLY A 133 6.32 -21.18 1.79
N SER A 134 6.62 -20.88 0.54
CA SER A 134 6.64 -21.85 -0.55
C SER A 134 8.11 -22.13 -0.85
N GLY A 135 8.54 -23.37 -0.59
CA GLY A 135 9.72 -24.02 -1.18
C GLY A 135 11.06 -23.35 -0.94
#